data_AF-E7MP10-F1
#
_entry.id   AF-E7MP10-F1
#
_cell.length_a   1.000
_cell.length_b   1.000
_cell.length_c   1.000
_cell.angle_alpha   90.00
_cell.angle_beta   90.00
_cell.angle_gamma   90.00
#
_symmetry.space_group_name_H-M   'P 1'
#
loop_
_entity.id
_entity.type
_entity.pdbx_description
1 polymer ?
#
loop_
_entity_poly.entity_id
_entity_poly.type
_entity_poly.pdbx_seq_one_letter_code
_entity_poly.pdbx_strand_id
1 'polypeptide(L)'
;MKTQDRYNYLLKKRNEILKAIKPKLNAWGINDERFDYKIIESKNGPHEVLIIDETRIGCDCNSVFAVEMEVLKYLIVEIFCRNCGFTFDSQLKNFCQRYWYK
;
A
#
# COMPACT_ATOMS: atom_id res chain seq x y z
N MET A 1 -0.85 -23.54 10.36
CA MET A 1 -0.60 -22.50 11.36
C MET A 1 -1.90 -22.27 12.13
N LYS A 2 -1.89 -22.30 13.47
CA LYS A 2 -3.12 -22.03 14.25
C LYS A 2 -3.56 -20.59 13.95
N THR A 3 -4.86 -20.33 13.84
CA THR A 3 -5.42 -19.03 13.44
C THR A 3 -4.85 -17.86 14.24
N GLN A 4 -4.55 -18.07 15.53
CA GLN A 4 -3.92 -17.08 16.40
C GLN A 4 -2.49 -16.71 16.01
N ASP A 5 -1.67 -17.69 15.61
CA ASP A 5 -0.28 -17.46 15.19
C ASP A 5 -0.23 -16.64 13.90
N ARG A 6 -1.20 -16.90 12.98
CA ARG A 6 -1.36 -16.11 11.74
C ARG A 6 -1.67 -14.66 12.05
N TYR A 7 -2.61 -14.42 12.96
CA TYR A 7 -3.03 -13.08 13.32
C TYR A 7 -1.90 -12.27 13.96
N ASN A 8 -1.17 -12.88 14.91
CA ASN A 8 -0.01 -12.26 15.54
C ASN A 8 1.10 -11.92 14.52
N TYR A 9 1.36 -12.82 13.57
CA TYR A 9 2.28 -12.56 12.47
C TYR A 9 1.86 -11.34 11.62
N LEU A 10 0.59 -11.28 11.23
CA LEU A 10 0.06 -10.17 10.43
C LEU A 10 0.14 -8.84 11.18
N LEU A 11 -0.15 -8.81 12.48
CA LEU A 11 -0.01 -7.61 13.31
C LEU A 11 1.44 -7.12 13.40
N LYS A 12 2.40 -8.04 13.57
CA LYS A 12 3.82 -7.69 13.59
C LYS A 12 4.24 -7.09 12.24
N LYS A 13 3.87 -7.75 11.14
CA LYS A 13 4.15 -7.30 9.78
C LYS A 13 3.53 -5.92 9.51
N ARG A 14 2.28 -5.67 9.92
CA ARG A 14 1.63 -4.36 9.83
C ARG A 14 2.48 -3.26 10.47
N ASN A 15 2.98 -3.49 11.69
CA ASN A 15 3.78 -2.49 12.41
C ASN A 15 5.12 -2.21 11.69
N GLU A 16 5.76 -3.25 11.15
CA GLU A 16 6.99 -3.10 10.37
C GLU A 16 6.74 -2.30 9.07
N ILE A 17 5.64 -2.59 8.38
CA ILE A 17 5.23 -1.86 7.18
C ILE A 17 4.96 -0.39 7.50
N LEU A 18 4.11 -0.09 8.49
CA LEU A 18 3.79 1.28 8.88
C LEU A 18 5.05 2.07 9.24
N LYS A 19 5.98 1.45 9.99
CA LYS A 19 7.27 2.06 10.32
C LYS A 19 8.10 2.37 9.06
N ALA A 20 8.06 1.51 8.06
CA ALA A 20 8.82 1.67 6.82
C ALA A 20 8.23 2.72 5.88
N ILE A 21 6.91 2.76 5.72
CA ILE A 21 6.23 3.63 4.74
C ILE A 21 5.96 5.04 5.27
N LYS A 22 5.72 5.19 6.59
CA LYS A 22 5.40 6.48 7.21
C LYS A 22 6.39 7.61 6.86
N PRO A 23 7.71 7.46 7.05
CA PRO A 23 8.64 8.54 6.70
C PRO A 23 8.63 8.89 5.20
N LYS A 24 8.34 7.92 4.32
CA LYS A 24 8.27 8.13 2.87
C LYS A 24 7.03 8.92 2.48
N LEU A 25 5.87 8.56 3.03
CA LEU A 25 4.61 9.27 2.79
C LEU A 25 4.65 10.68 3.39
N ASN A 26 5.17 10.84 4.61
CA ASN A 26 5.31 12.13 5.26
C ASN A 26 6.22 13.09 4.48
N ALA A 27 7.30 12.58 3.86
CA ALA A 27 8.18 13.39 3.02
C ALA A 27 7.47 14.00 1.80
N TRP A 28 6.33 13.45 1.40
CA TRP A 28 5.48 13.94 0.33
C TRP A 28 4.19 14.64 0.84
N GLY A 29 4.13 14.98 2.14
CA GLY A 29 2.99 15.70 2.73
C GLY A 29 1.76 14.84 3.00
N ILE A 30 1.86 13.51 2.94
CA ILE A 30 0.79 12.58 3.33
C ILE A 30 0.99 12.24 4.80
N ASN A 31 0.14 12.81 5.66
CA ASN A 31 0.22 12.64 7.12
C ASN A 31 -0.46 11.33 7.60
N ASP A 32 -0.33 11.03 8.88
CA ASP A 32 -0.84 9.80 9.51
C ASP A 32 -2.36 9.61 9.41
N GLU A 33 -3.13 10.67 9.12
CA GLU A 33 -4.59 10.60 8.95
C GLU A 33 -4.99 10.17 7.53
N ARG A 34 -4.06 10.26 6.58
CA ARG A 34 -4.27 10.02 5.15
C ARG A 34 -3.81 8.64 4.69
N PHE A 35 -3.23 7.83 5.57
CA PHE A 35 -2.87 6.46 5.20
C PHE A 35 -3.00 5.49 6.37
N ASP A 36 -3.25 4.23 6.05
CA ASP A 36 -3.21 3.13 7.01
C ASP A 36 -2.88 1.81 6.28
N TYR A 37 -2.45 0.81 7.03
CA TYR A 37 -2.29 -0.55 6.55
C TYR A 37 -3.23 -1.46 7.32
N LYS A 38 -4.28 -1.95 6.66
CA LYS A 38 -5.38 -2.69 7.29
C LYS A 38 -5.31 -4.18 6.96
N ILE A 39 -5.69 -4.98 7.95
CA ILE A 39 -5.97 -6.41 7.77
C ILE A 39 -7.51 -6.53 7.76
N ILE A 40 -8.08 -6.91 6.62
CA ILE A 40 -9.51 -7.02 6.39
C ILE A 40 -9.88 -8.50 6.36
N GLU A 41 -10.75 -8.94 7.26
CA GLU A 41 -11.28 -10.30 7.26
C GLU A 41 -12.24 -10.51 6.09
N SER A 42 -12.07 -11.62 5.34
CA SER A 42 -13.00 -12.01 4.28
C SER A 42 -13.35 -13.51 4.37
N LYS A 43 -14.32 -13.94 3.57
CA LYS A 43 -14.69 -15.37 3.43
C LYS A 43 -13.52 -16.25 2.99
N ASN A 44 -12.52 -15.67 2.31
CA ASN A 44 -11.33 -16.37 1.82
C ASN A 44 -10.10 -16.20 2.73
N GLY A 45 -10.29 -15.60 3.91
CA GLY A 45 -9.26 -15.30 4.90
C GLY A 45 -8.92 -13.81 5.00
N PRO A 46 -7.98 -13.45 5.88
CA PRO A 46 -7.56 -12.06 6.04
C PRO A 46 -6.77 -11.59 4.83
N HIS A 47 -7.09 -10.37 4.39
CA HIS A 47 -6.42 -9.64 3.32
C HIS A 47 -5.71 -8.41 3.85
N GLU A 48 -4.55 -8.10 3.30
CA GLU A 48 -3.75 -6.94 3.67
C GLU A 48 -3.95 -5.83 2.64
N VAL A 49 -4.35 -4.65 3.09
CA VAL A 49 -4.65 -3.51 2.22
C VAL A 49 -3.94 -2.27 2.73
N LEU A 50 -3.12 -1.67 1.86
CA LEU A 50 -2.60 -0.32 2.04
C LEU A 50 -3.64 0.67 1.55
N ILE A 51 -3.98 1.66 2.37
CA ILE A 51 -4.89 2.74 2.03
C ILE A 51 -4.09 4.04 2.07
N ILE A 52 -4.13 4.81 0.98
CA ILE A 52 -3.56 6.16 0.90
C ILE A 52 -4.62 7.05 0.25
N ASP A 53 -5.08 8.05 0.99
CA ASP A 53 -6.29 8.82 0.69
C ASP A 53 -7.47 7.90 0.38
N GLU A 54 -8.05 8.01 -0.82
CA GLU A 54 -9.15 7.16 -1.29
C GLU A 54 -8.65 5.90 -2.02
N THR A 55 -7.35 5.80 -2.31
CA THR A 55 -6.78 4.68 -3.04
C THR A 55 -6.53 3.50 -2.11
N ARG A 56 -7.04 2.34 -2.50
CA ARG A 56 -6.82 1.08 -1.80
C ARG A 56 -5.92 0.19 -2.65
N ILE A 57 -4.92 -0.43 -2.04
CA ILE A 57 -3.91 -1.23 -2.72
C ILE A 57 -3.78 -2.58 -2.02
N GLY A 58 -4.05 -3.66 -2.75
CA GLY A 58 -3.91 -5.03 -2.26
C GLY A 58 -2.44 -5.38 -2.02
N CYS A 59 -2.13 -5.89 -0.83
CA CYS A 59 -0.78 -6.18 -0.37
C CYS A 59 -0.63 -7.62 0.18
N ASP A 60 -1.54 -8.52 -0.20
CA ASP A 60 -1.54 -9.91 0.23
C ASP A 60 -0.20 -10.59 -0.05
N CYS A 61 0.38 -11.23 0.98
CA CYS A 61 1.66 -11.94 0.90
C CYS A 61 2.89 -11.07 0.55
N ASN A 62 2.77 -9.74 0.53
CA ASN A 62 3.89 -8.87 0.18
C ASN A 62 4.93 -8.77 1.31
N SER A 63 6.20 -8.66 0.95
CA SER A 63 7.25 -8.23 1.88
C SER A 63 7.11 -6.73 2.19
N VAL A 64 7.78 -6.24 3.24
CA VAL A 64 7.86 -4.79 3.53
C VAL A 64 8.33 -4.02 2.28
N PHE A 65 9.38 -4.51 1.62
CA PHE A 65 9.90 -3.92 0.38
C PHE A 65 8.86 -3.86 -0.75
N ALA A 66 8.07 -4.92 -0.94
CA ALA A 66 7.02 -4.90 -1.95
C ALA A 66 5.95 -3.83 -1.66
N VAL A 67 5.61 -3.59 -0.38
CA VAL A 67 4.69 -2.51 0.00
C VAL A 67 5.33 -1.12 -0.19
N GLU A 68 6.63 -0.97 0.09
CA GLU A 68 7.35 0.27 -0.22
C GLU A 68 7.35 0.57 -1.72
N MET A 69 7.43 -0.45 -2.57
CA MET A 69 7.30 -0.28 -4.03
C MET A 69 5.89 0.16 -4.45
N GLU A 70 4.84 -0.33 -3.79
CA GLU A 70 3.48 0.17 -4.01
C GLU A 70 3.32 1.63 -3.58
N VAL A 71 3.92 2.02 -2.46
CA VAL A 71 4.00 3.44 -2.04
C VAL A 71 4.72 4.27 -3.11
N LEU A 72 5.86 3.82 -3.61
CA LEU A 72 6.59 4.53 -4.65
C LEU A 72 5.76 4.71 -5.92
N LYS A 73 5.07 3.65 -6.37
CA LYS A 73 4.16 3.72 -7.52
C LYS A 73 3.05 4.73 -7.29
N TYR A 74 2.44 4.76 -6.10
CA TYR A 74 1.42 5.75 -5.75
C TYR A 74 1.97 7.17 -5.82
N LEU A 75 3.11 7.44 -5.17
CA LEU A 75 3.73 8.76 -5.16
C LEU A 75 4.06 9.24 -6.58
N ILE A 76 4.57 8.35 -7.43
CA ILE A 76 4.90 8.71 -8.80
C ILE A 76 3.62 8.97 -9.62
N VAL A 77 2.65 8.07 -9.60
CA VAL A 77 1.47 8.14 -10.47
C VAL A 77 0.49 9.22 -10.02
N GLU A 78 0.15 9.27 -8.73
CA GLU A 78 -0.92 10.14 -8.23
C GLU A 78 -0.43 11.53 -7.80
N ILE A 79 0.85 11.66 -7.43
CA ILE A 79 1.40 12.96 -6.98
C ILE A 79 2.32 13.56 -8.04
N PHE A 80 3.43 12.90 -8.36
CA PHE A 80 4.46 13.47 -9.23
C PHE A 80 3.93 13.72 -10.65
N CYS A 81 3.42 12.67 -11.32
CA CYS A 81 2.89 12.77 -12.67
C CYS A 81 1.76 13.79 -12.78
N ARG A 82 0.84 13.79 -11.80
CA ARG A 82 -0.28 14.73 -11.74
C ARG A 82 0.18 16.19 -11.60
N ASN A 83 1.14 16.47 -10.72
CA ASN A 83 1.61 17.83 -10.48
C ASN A 83 2.57 18.35 -11.56
N CYS A 84 3.30 17.47 -12.23
CA CYS A 84 4.28 17.84 -13.25
C CYS A 84 3.75 17.73 -14.69
N GLY A 85 2.52 17.25 -14.89
CA GLY A 85 1.93 17.09 -16.23
C GLY A 85 2.53 15.94 -17.05
N PHE A 86 3.17 14.97 -16.40
CA PHE A 86 3.69 13.78 -17.07
C PHE A 86 2.64 12.67 -17.06
N THR A 87 2.54 11.94 -18.17
CA THR A 87 1.71 10.74 -18.25
C THR A 87 2.54 9.55 -18.68
N PHE A 88 2.44 8.46 -17.94
CA PHE A 88 2.94 7.18 -18.41
C PHE A 88 2.13 6.68 -19.60
N ASP A 89 2.75 5.84 -20.42
CA ASP A 89 1.99 5.00 -21.34
C ASP A 89 1.04 4.08 -20.57
N SER A 90 0.00 3.60 -21.27
CA SER A 90 -1.04 2.78 -20.67
C SER A 90 -0.51 1.47 -20.07
N GLN A 91 0.55 0.88 -20.63
CA GLN A 91 1.10 -0.38 -20.15
C GLN A 91 1.79 -0.19 -18.80
N LEU A 92 2.64 0.82 -18.67
CA LEU A 92 3.32 1.14 -17.42
C LEU A 92 2.33 1.62 -16.35
N LYS A 93 1.32 2.41 -16.72
CA LYS A 93 0.24 2.78 -15.80
C LYS A 93 -0.51 1.56 -15.27
N ASN A 94 -0.91 0.63 -16.15
CA ASN A 94 -1.59 -0.60 -15.77
C ASN A 94 -0.71 -1.50 -14.89
N PHE A 95 0.60 -1.53 -15.14
CA PHE A 95 1.54 -2.25 -14.28
C PHE A 95 1.62 -1.64 -12.88
N CYS A 96 1.72 -0.32 -12.77
CA CYS A 96 1.75 0.38 -11.49
C CYS A 96 0.46 0.19 -10.70
N GLN A 97 -0.69 0.18 -11.36
CA GLN A 97 -2.01 0.15 -10.74
C GLN A 97 -2.61 -1.27 -10.63
N ARG A 98 -1.85 -2.32 -10.96
CA ARG A 98 -2.37 -3.70 -11.07
C ARG A 98 -3.06 -4.21 -9.80
N TYR A 99 -2.60 -3.74 -8.64
CA TYR A 99 -3.11 -4.15 -7.34
C TYR A 99 -4.04 -3.12 -6.69
N TRP A 100 -4.37 -2.04 -7.41
CA TRP A 100 -5.19 -0.98 -6.88
C TRP A 100 -6.65 -1.38 -7.09
N TYR A 101 -7.45 -1.30 -6.04
CA TYR A 101 -8.88 -1.54 -6.15
C TYR A 101 -9.52 -0.37 -6.92
N LYS A 102 -10.42 -0.71 -7.85
CA LYS A 102 -11.26 0.25 -8.56
C LYS A 102 -12.53 0.53 -7.77
#